data_AF-A0A7S1HTF7-F1
#
_entry.id   AF-A0A7S1HTF7-F1
#
_cell.length_a   1.000
_cell.length_b   1.000
_cell.length_c   1.000
_cell.angle_alpha   90.00
_cell.angle_beta   90.00
_cell.angle_gamma   90.00
#
_symmetry.space_group_name_H-M   'P 1'
#
loop_
_entity.id
_entity.type
_entity.pdbx_description
1 polymer ?
#
loop_
_entity_poly.entity_id
_entity_poly.type
_entity_poly.pdbx_seq_one_letter_code
_entity_poly.pdbx_strand_id
1 'polypeptide(L)'
;TVGRWAPRIGGVHPAESIFRTLQGISGVVPDGPDEDGGDEQVQELASDIMAQLRHLTKSAMDAGCEGLMVKSLHGKDSTYEPSLRSEAWIKLKGDYLTEEGLADTLDLVPIGAWRGNGRKAGWLSPFLMAVWDPEVEEFQSFCKVITGFTDNDYRHFTESFMTKLLPGPPPYYNVSPSLRPTFWFEADQVWEMMGAELTVSPVHVAAYGTAHPERGLSLRFPRFLRVRPDKPPTEATTSQQLRHMYSKQARRIGNVGAADGEDSA
;
A
#
# COMPACT_ATOMS: atom_id res chain seq x y z
N THR A 1 -8.54 16.91 11.74
CA THR A 1 -8.43 17.84 10.60
C THR A 1 -7.66 17.16 9.49
N VAL A 2 -8.24 17.04 8.30
CA VAL A 2 -7.75 16.16 7.22
C VAL A 2 -6.71 16.90 6.36
N GLY A 3 -5.49 16.38 6.32
CA GLY A 3 -4.40 16.89 5.47
C GLY A 3 -3.56 15.76 4.88
N ARG A 4 -3.48 15.69 3.55
CA ARG A 4 -2.65 14.72 2.80
C ARG A 4 -1.18 15.02 3.04
N TRP A 5 -0.38 14.02 3.42
CA TRP A 5 1.08 14.01 3.21
C TRP A 5 1.66 12.62 3.51
N ALA A 6 2.64 12.20 2.70
CA ALA A 6 3.31 10.89 2.74
C ALA A 6 4.67 10.95 3.47
N PRO A 7 5.07 9.96 4.28
CA PRO A 7 6.38 9.97 4.92
C PRO A 7 7.43 9.23 4.09
N ARG A 8 8.64 9.82 4.02
CA ARG A 8 9.88 9.02 4.01
C ARG A 8 10.21 8.73 5.47
N ILE A 9 10.25 7.45 5.80
CA ILE A 9 10.68 6.91 7.09
C ILE A 9 12.10 6.41 6.84
N GLY A 10 13.08 7.02 7.51
CA GLY A 10 14.44 6.51 7.54
C GLY A 10 14.49 5.37 8.56
N GLY A 11 14.88 4.19 8.11
CA GLY A 11 15.57 3.15 8.88
C GLY A 11 14.87 2.45 10.05
N VAL A 12 13.81 2.99 10.66
CA VAL A 12 13.15 2.38 11.83
C VAL A 12 11.79 1.81 11.43
N HIS A 13 11.52 0.59 11.88
CA HIS A 13 10.25 -0.09 11.61
C HIS A 13 9.08 0.71 12.23
N PRO A 14 8.00 1.01 11.48
CA PRO A 14 6.90 1.86 11.96
C PRO A 14 6.29 1.40 13.29
N ALA A 15 6.27 0.08 13.53
CA ALA A 15 5.76 -0.50 14.77
C ALA A 15 6.57 -0.07 16.00
N GLU A 16 7.88 0.17 15.88
CA GLU A 16 8.74 0.53 17.01
C GLU A 16 8.52 2.01 17.43
N SER A 17 8.28 2.90 16.47
CA SER A 17 7.91 4.30 16.74
C SER A 17 6.49 4.42 17.33
N ILE A 18 5.56 3.58 16.85
CA ILE A 18 4.22 3.44 17.43
C ILE A 18 4.32 2.94 18.88
N PHE A 19 5.11 1.91 19.13
CA PHE A 19 5.31 1.34 20.46
C PHE A 19 5.93 2.35 21.44
N ARG A 20 6.98 3.08 21.04
CA ARG A 20 7.59 4.13 21.88
C ARG A 20 6.63 5.27 22.18
N THR A 21 5.80 5.66 21.22
CA THR A 21 4.79 6.71 21.42
C THR A 21 3.68 6.24 22.34
N LEU A 22 3.26 4.98 22.24
CA LEU A 22 2.28 4.38 23.15
C LEU A 22 2.85 4.18 24.57
N GLN A 23 4.13 3.82 24.69
CA GLN A 23 4.85 3.80 25.97
C GLN A 23 4.91 5.20 26.61
N GLY A 24 5.15 6.25 25.81
CA GLY A 24 5.10 7.64 26.26
C GLY A 24 3.69 8.14 26.65
N ILE A 25 2.63 7.56 26.07
CA ILE A 25 1.23 7.84 26.42
C ILE A 25 0.81 7.16 27.73
N SER A 26 1.45 6.03 28.10
CA SER A 26 1.10 5.27 29.31
C SER A 26 1.65 5.90 30.60
N GLY A 27 2.81 6.54 30.60
CA GLY A 27 3.39 7.09 31.84
C GLY A 27 3.65 6.02 32.92
N VAL A 28 3.85 4.75 32.54
CA VAL A 28 4.13 3.63 33.45
C VAL A 28 5.41 2.90 33.01
N VAL A 29 6.56 3.56 33.13
CA VAL A 29 7.83 2.86 33.40
C VAL A 29 8.57 3.72 34.42
N PRO A 30 8.83 3.22 35.64
CA PRO A 30 9.71 3.92 36.58
C PRO A 30 11.12 3.97 36.00
N ASP A 31 11.77 5.13 36.05
CA ASP A 31 13.20 5.24 35.78
C ASP A 31 13.99 4.45 36.83
N GLY A 32 14.59 3.33 36.43
CA GLY A 32 15.68 2.68 37.18
C GLY A 32 15.48 1.20 37.48
N PRO A 33 16.60 0.45 37.58
CA PRO A 33 16.65 -0.98 37.36
C PRO A 33 16.17 -1.73 38.61
N ASP A 34 15.41 -2.83 38.43
CA ASP A 34 15.54 -4.07 39.21
C ASP A 34 14.48 -5.12 38.77
N GLU A 35 14.99 -6.34 38.56
CA GLU A 35 14.32 -7.66 38.65
C GLU A 35 13.28 -8.07 37.58
N ASP A 36 13.72 -8.98 36.70
CA ASP A 36 13.13 -10.02 35.81
C ASP A 36 11.60 -10.34 35.79
N GLY A 37 10.71 -9.59 36.44
CA GLY A 37 9.24 -9.77 36.44
C GLY A 37 8.44 -8.61 35.83
N GLY A 38 9.08 -7.48 35.48
CA GLY A 38 8.42 -6.30 34.89
C GLY A 38 8.10 -6.43 33.40
N ASP A 39 8.82 -7.29 32.68
CA ASP A 39 8.66 -7.43 31.24
C ASP A 39 7.35 -8.10 30.84
N GLU A 40 6.83 -9.06 31.63
CA GLU A 40 5.55 -9.74 31.33
C GLU A 40 4.35 -8.79 31.44
N GLN A 41 4.28 -7.97 32.48
CA GLN A 41 3.17 -7.01 32.66
C GLN A 41 3.19 -5.89 31.62
N VAL A 42 4.39 -5.42 31.25
CA VAL A 42 4.55 -4.43 30.18
C VAL A 42 4.18 -5.03 28.82
N GLN A 43 4.53 -6.29 28.57
CA GLN A 43 4.13 -7.01 27.35
C GLN A 43 2.62 -7.27 27.29
N GLU A 44 1.99 -7.65 28.40
CA GLU A 44 0.54 -7.85 28.50
C GLU A 44 -0.23 -6.55 28.23
N LEU A 45 0.15 -5.45 28.88
CA LEU A 45 -0.45 -4.14 28.65
C LEU A 45 -0.27 -3.66 27.20
N ALA A 46 0.92 -3.86 26.63
CA ALA A 46 1.17 -3.50 25.24
C ALA A 46 0.34 -4.34 24.26
N SER A 47 0.15 -5.62 24.54
CA SER A 47 -0.72 -6.51 23.76
C SER A 47 -2.16 -6.02 23.76
N ASP A 48 -2.69 -5.63 24.93
CA ASP A 48 -4.04 -5.09 25.08
C ASP A 48 -4.22 -3.78 24.31
N ILE A 49 -3.27 -2.85 24.41
CA ILE A 49 -3.30 -1.59 23.64
C ILE A 49 -3.29 -1.88 22.14
N MET A 50 -2.45 -2.82 21.69
CA MET A 50 -2.39 -3.21 20.28
C MET A 50 -3.69 -3.88 19.81
N ALA A 51 -4.35 -4.66 20.65
CA ALA A 51 -5.67 -5.23 20.35
C ALA A 51 -6.74 -4.13 20.21
N GLN A 52 -6.74 -3.15 21.11
CA GLN A 52 -7.67 -2.01 21.04
C GLN A 52 -7.42 -1.14 19.80
N LEU A 53 -6.17 -0.82 19.49
CA LEU A 53 -5.81 -0.06 18.29
C LEU A 53 -6.22 -0.79 17.01
N ARG A 54 -6.04 -2.11 16.95
CA ARG A 54 -6.53 -2.94 15.83
C ARG A 54 -8.04 -2.85 15.69
N HIS A 55 -8.77 -3.01 16.79
CA HIS A 55 -10.24 -2.92 16.80
C HIS A 55 -10.74 -1.53 16.35
N LEU A 56 -10.18 -0.45 16.88
CA LEU A 56 -10.54 0.91 16.52
C LEU A 56 -10.15 1.24 15.07
N THR A 57 -9.01 0.77 14.60
CA THR A 57 -8.58 0.98 13.20
C THR A 57 -9.52 0.27 12.25
N LYS A 58 -9.88 -0.98 12.56
CA LYS A 58 -10.87 -1.74 11.78
C LYS A 58 -12.22 -1.02 11.74
N SER A 59 -12.71 -0.56 12.89
CA SER A 59 -13.97 0.19 12.99
C SER A 59 -13.94 1.48 12.16
N ALA A 60 -12.83 2.22 12.20
CA ALA A 60 -12.66 3.43 11.40
C ALA A 60 -12.64 3.14 9.88
N MET A 61 -12.00 2.04 9.47
CA MET A 61 -11.98 1.62 8.06
C MET A 61 -13.32 1.09 7.58
N ASP A 62 -14.05 0.35 8.43
CA ASP A 62 -15.41 -0.08 8.15
C ASP A 62 -16.34 1.14 8.01
N ALA A 63 -16.06 2.23 8.74
CA ALA A 63 -16.67 3.55 8.59
C ALA A 63 -16.10 4.39 7.41
N GLY A 64 -15.31 3.81 6.51
CA GLY A 64 -14.80 4.49 5.31
C GLY A 64 -13.66 5.48 5.54
N CYS A 65 -13.08 5.55 6.74
CA CYS A 65 -11.90 6.38 7.03
C CYS A 65 -10.59 5.72 6.54
N GLU A 66 -9.55 6.52 6.30
CA GLU A 66 -8.22 6.01 5.93
C GLU A 66 -7.51 5.27 7.11
N GLY A 67 -7.92 5.52 8.36
CA GLY A 67 -7.30 4.99 9.57
C GLY A 67 -7.46 5.92 10.78
N LEU A 68 -6.58 5.79 11.77
CA LEU A 68 -6.55 6.57 13.01
C LEU A 68 -5.44 7.63 13.03
N MET A 69 -5.70 8.70 13.76
CA MET A 69 -4.69 9.66 14.19
C MET A 69 -4.45 9.48 15.69
N VAL A 70 -3.28 8.97 16.07
CA VAL A 70 -2.87 8.85 17.48
C VAL A 70 -2.15 10.13 17.88
N LYS A 71 -2.56 10.74 18.99
CA LYS A 71 -1.98 11.98 19.49
C LYS A 71 -1.52 11.81 20.92
N SER A 72 -0.30 12.23 21.22
CA SER A 72 0.14 12.36 22.61
C SER A 72 -0.66 13.46 23.31
N LEU A 73 -1.19 13.14 24.49
CA LEU A 73 -1.95 14.08 25.32
C LEU A 73 -1.06 14.82 26.32
N HIS A 74 0.12 14.28 26.62
CA HIS A 74 1.00 14.76 27.67
C HIS A 74 2.47 14.80 27.20
N GLY A 75 3.30 15.55 27.93
CA GLY A 75 4.73 15.71 27.62
C GLY A 75 5.04 16.92 26.73
N LYS A 76 6.33 17.24 26.62
CA LYS A 76 6.84 18.42 25.91
C LYS A 76 6.47 18.43 24.43
N ASP A 77 6.32 17.26 23.82
CA ASP A 77 6.01 17.11 22.40
C ASP A 77 4.50 17.20 22.10
N SER A 78 3.62 17.27 23.11
CA SER A 78 2.16 17.34 22.91
C SER A 78 1.65 18.71 22.45
N THR A 79 2.50 19.75 22.54
CA THR A 79 2.18 21.11 22.11
C THR A 79 2.14 21.22 20.58
N TYR A 80 1.28 22.11 20.08
CA TYR A 80 1.25 22.41 18.64
C TYR A 80 2.41 23.36 18.31
N GLU A 81 3.53 22.79 17.89
CA GLU A 81 4.72 23.54 17.47
C GLU A 81 4.87 23.50 15.94
N PRO A 82 4.26 24.46 15.22
CA PRO A 82 4.35 24.49 13.77
C PRO A 82 5.82 24.60 13.34
N SER A 83 6.22 23.76 12.39
CA SER A 83 7.60 23.57 11.87
C SER A 83 8.45 22.54 12.62
N LEU A 84 8.03 22.05 13.79
CA LEU A 84 8.66 20.90 14.42
C LEU A 84 8.06 19.61 13.87
N ARG A 85 8.91 18.69 13.43
CA ARG A 85 8.48 17.33 13.07
C ARG A 85 8.56 16.46 14.31
N SER A 86 7.52 16.50 15.13
CA SER A 86 7.38 15.69 16.35
C SER A 86 6.73 14.33 16.05
N GLU A 87 7.01 13.33 16.88
CA GLU A 87 6.30 12.04 16.88
C GLU A 87 4.94 12.12 17.61
N ALA A 88 4.58 13.30 18.10
CA ALA A 88 3.36 13.53 18.86
C ALA A 88 2.08 13.12 18.13
N TRP A 89 2.06 13.18 16.79
CA TRP A 89 0.88 12.86 15.97
C TRP A 89 1.23 11.77 14.96
N ILE A 90 0.76 10.55 15.21
CA ILE A 90 1.01 9.40 14.37
C ILE A 90 -0.21 9.07 13.52
N LYS A 91 0.03 8.80 12.24
CA LYS A 91 -0.98 8.27 11.31
C LYS A 91 -0.92 6.75 11.32
N LEU A 92 -1.91 6.12 11.92
CA LEU A 92 -2.07 4.67 11.85
C LEU A 92 -3.06 4.36 10.72
N LYS A 93 -2.56 3.82 9.62
CA LYS A 93 -3.40 3.41 8.49
C LYS A 93 -3.51 1.90 8.43
N GLY A 94 -4.57 1.40 7.79
CA GLY A 94 -4.83 -0.04 7.66
C GLY A 94 -3.69 -0.83 7.01
N ASP A 95 -2.92 -0.21 6.12
CA ASP A 95 -1.78 -0.81 5.42
C ASP A 95 -0.59 -1.15 6.35
N TYR A 96 -0.57 -0.63 7.58
CA TYR A 96 0.50 -0.92 8.55
C TYR A 96 0.20 -2.10 9.48
N LEU A 97 -1.03 -2.60 9.52
CA LEU A 97 -1.44 -3.71 10.38
C LEU A 97 -1.34 -5.03 9.60
N THR A 98 -0.11 -5.39 9.21
CA THR A 98 0.17 -6.49 8.28
C THR A 98 0.22 -7.87 8.93
N GLU A 99 0.27 -7.97 10.26
CA GLU A 99 0.33 -9.28 10.95
C GLU A 99 -1.01 -10.03 10.95
N GLU A 100 -2.15 -9.31 10.80
CA GLU A 100 -3.50 -9.90 10.79
C GLU A 100 -4.39 -9.43 9.62
N GLY A 101 -3.77 -9.14 8.46
CA GLY A 101 -4.45 -9.24 7.16
C GLY A 101 -5.60 -8.26 6.89
N LEU A 102 -5.37 -6.95 7.04
CA LEU A 102 -6.36 -5.94 6.61
C LEU A 102 -6.03 -5.21 5.29
N ALA A 103 -4.83 -5.39 4.74
CA ALA A 103 -4.46 -4.87 3.42
C ALA A 103 -4.24 -6.04 2.44
N ASP A 104 -5.19 -6.23 1.52
CA ASP A 104 -5.09 -7.23 0.46
C ASP A 104 -3.87 -6.89 -0.42
N THR A 105 -2.89 -7.80 -0.50
CA THR A 105 -1.78 -7.69 -1.45
C THR A 105 -2.20 -8.23 -2.82
N LEU A 106 -1.52 -7.75 -3.86
CA LEU A 106 -1.77 -8.11 -5.25
C LEU A 106 -0.48 -8.63 -5.85
N ASP A 107 -0.56 -9.73 -6.57
CA ASP A 107 0.54 -10.30 -7.33
C ASP A 107 0.46 -9.77 -8.76
N LEU A 108 1.39 -8.91 -9.16
CA LEU A 108 1.35 -8.16 -10.42
C LEU A 108 2.58 -8.41 -11.28
N VAL A 109 2.42 -8.31 -12.61
CA VAL A 109 3.50 -8.58 -13.57
C VAL A 109 4.10 -7.26 -14.08
N PRO A 110 5.41 -7.02 -13.96
CA PRO A 110 6.07 -5.89 -14.59
C PRO A 110 6.18 -6.12 -16.10
N ILE A 111 5.50 -5.30 -16.89
CA ILE A 111 5.45 -5.42 -18.37
C ILE A 111 6.21 -4.32 -19.11
N GLY A 112 6.67 -3.30 -18.39
CA GLY A 112 7.51 -2.24 -18.95
C GLY A 112 7.93 -1.20 -17.92
N ALA A 113 8.72 -0.22 -18.31
CA ALA A 113 9.14 0.89 -17.44
C ALA A 113 9.52 2.16 -18.22
N TRP A 114 9.73 3.23 -17.47
CA TRP A 114 10.33 4.48 -17.95
C TRP A 114 11.71 4.68 -17.33
N ARG A 115 12.50 5.59 -17.92
CA ARG A 115 13.69 6.12 -17.26
C ARG A 115 13.26 6.93 -16.03
N GLY A 116 13.91 6.68 -14.89
CA GLY A 116 13.70 7.49 -13.70
C GLY A 116 14.14 8.95 -13.89
N ASN A 117 13.70 9.78 -12.94
CA ASN A 117 14.04 11.21 -12.91
C ASN A 117 14.72 11.57 -11.58
N GLY A 118 15.50 12.66 -11.55
CA GLY A 118 16.18 13.15 -10.36
C GLY A 118 17.09 12.09 -9.72
N ARG A 119 16.86 11.76 -8.44
CA ARG A 119 17.62 10.72 -7.72
C ARG A 119 17.64 9.38 -8.45
N LYS A 120 16.58 9.05 -9.19
CA LYS A 120 16.41 7.77 -9.88
C LYS A 120 16.79 7.82 -11.36
N ALA A 121 17.44 8.90 -11.83
CA ALA A 121 17.80 9.05 -13.24
C ALA A 121 18.63 7.89 -13.81
N GLY A 122 19.44 7.24 -12.95
CA GLY A 122 20.22 6.07 -13.32
C GLY A 122 19.41 4.78 -13.54
N TRP A 123 18.18 4.69 -13.04
CA TRP A 123 17.42 3.44 -12.92
C TRP A 123 16.10 3.45 -13.70
N LEU A 124 15.51 2.27 -13.87
CA LEU A 124 14.14 2.09 -14.33
C LEU A 124 13.15 2.47 -13.23
N SER A 125 12.28 3.44 -13.49
CA SER A 125 11.22 3.91 -12.59
C SER A 125 10.37 4.99 -13.30
N PRO A 126 9.03 4.96 -13.26
CA PRO A 126 8.18 3.88 -12.76
C PRO A 126 8.29 2.59 -13.55
N PHE A 127 7.90 1.48 -12.91
CA PHE A 127 7.51 0.24 -13.60
C PHE A 127 6.01 0.25 -13.89
N LEU A 128 5.62 -0.23 -15.07
CA LEU A 128 4.26 -0.51 -15.46
C LEU A 128 3.90 -1.93 -15.05
N MET A 129 2.87 -2.06 -14.22
CA MET A 129 2.39 -3.33 -13.71
C MET A 129 1.08 -3.73 -14.39
N ALA A 130 0.91 -5.03 -14.61
CA ALA A 130 -0.25 -5.63 -15.23
C ALA A 130 -0.85 -6.74 -14.39
N VAL A 131 -2.12 -7.01 -14.64
CA VAL A 131 -2.86 -8.20 -14.19
C VAL A 131 -3.07 -9.15 -15.35
N TRP A 132 -3.30 -10.42 -15.03
CA TRP A 132 -3.62 -11.44 -16.02
C TRP A 132 -5.13 -11.51 -16.25
N ASP A 133 -5.58 -11.56 -17.50
CA ASP A 133 -6.97 -11.88 -17.82
C ASP A 133 -7.04 -13.25 -18.51
N PRO A 134 -7.50 -14.30 -17.81
CA PRO A 134 -7.57 -15.64 -18.38
C PRO A 134 -8.67 -15.81 -19.43
N GLU A 135 -9.64 -14.90 -19.53
CA GLU A 135 -10.72 -15.04 -20.52
C GLU A 135 -10.27 -14.64 -21.94
N VAL A 136 -9.42 -13.63 -22.02
CA VAL A 136 -8.86 -13.11 -23.28
C VAL A 136 -7.38 -13.45 -23.46
N GLU A 137 -6.76 -14.06 -22.45
CA GLU A 137 -5.34 -14.43 -22.41
C GLU A 137 -4.39 -13.23 -22.60
N GLU A 138 -4.72 -12.10 -21.96
CA GLU A 138 -3.94 -10.85 -22.07
C GLU A 138 -3.43 -10.34 -20.71
N PHE A 139 -2.29 -9.65 -20.74
CA PHE A 139 -1.83 -8.81 -19.62
C PHE A 139 -2.40 -7.40 -19.74
N GLN A 140 -3.25 -7.02 -18.80
CA GLN A 140 -3.93 -5.71 -18.79
C GLN A 140 -3.20 -4.72 -17.87
N SER A 141 -2.84 -3.55 -18.40
CA SER A 141 -2.18 -2.52 -17.58
C SER A 141 -3.04 -2.06 -16.41
N PHE A 142 -2.44 -2.00 -15.22
CA PHE A 142 -3.15 -1.78 -13.96
C PHE A 142 -2.61 -0.61 -13.14
N CYS A 143 -1.30 -0.50 -12.91
CA CYS A 143 -0.75 0.62 -12.14
C CYS A 143 0.70 0.94 -12.50
N LYS A 144 1.17 2.11 -12.05
CA LYS A 144 2.59 2.50 -12.10
C LYS A 144 3.17 2.46 -10.69
N VAL A 145 4.27 1.76 -10.49
CA VAL A 145 4.95 1.71 -9.19
C VAL A 145 6.28 2.47 -9.21
N ILE A 146 6.47 3.30 -8.18
CA ILE A 146 7.68 4.12 -7.95
C ILE A 146 8.20 3.92 -6.51
N THR A 147 7.50 3.19 -5.64
CA THR A 147 7.80 3.09 -4.21
C THR A 147 7.86 1.64 -3.75
N GLY A 148 8.54 1.38 -2.64
CA GLY A 148 8.74 0.03 -2.08
C GLY A 148 10.08 -0.61 -2.41
N PHE A 149 10.81 -0.09 -3.39
CA PHE A 149 12.13 -0.57 -3.78
C PHE A 149 13.25 0.07 -2.96
N THR A 150 14.22 -0.75 -2.54
CA THR A 150 15.53 -0.30 -2.09
C THR A 150 16.39 0.17 -3.27
N ASP A 151 17.48 0.89 -2.99
CA ASP A 151 18.42 1.30 -4.04
C ASP A 151 19.13 0.08 -4.68
N ASN A 152 19.25 -1.03 -3.96
CA ASN A 152 19.75 -2.28 -4.52
C ASN A 152 18.74 -2.92 -5.49
N ASP A 153 17.45 -2.91 -5.14
CA ASP A 153 16.39 -3.43 -6.01
C ASP A 153 16.35 -2.66 -7.33
N TYR A 154 16.41 -1.32 -7.28
CA TYR A 154 16.46 -0.52 -8.50
C TYR A 154 17.64 -0.89 -9.40
N ARG A 155 18.83 -1.07 -8.82
CA ARG A 155 20.03 -1.46 -9.57
C ARG A 155 19.84 -2.84 -10.20
N HIS A 156 19.46 -3.82 -9.38
CA HIS A 156 19.27 -5.20 -9.82
C HIS A 156 18.22 -5.32 -10.93
N PHE A 157 17.03 -4.72 -10.74
CA PHE A 157 15.98 -4.78 -11.76
C PHE A 157 16.34 -3.98 -13.02
N THR A 158 17.04 -2.85 -12.87
CA THR A 158 17.54 -2.11 -14.04
C THR A 158 18.50 -2.95 -14.86
N GLU A 159 19.51 -3.56 -14.23
CA GLU A 159 20.49 -4.40 -14.91
C GLU A 159 19.83 -5.62 -15.55
N SER A 160 18.96 -6.31 -14.81
CA SER A 160 18.26 -7.50 -15.30
C SER A 160 17.38 -7.19 -16.52
N PHE A 161 16.47 -6.21 -16.42
CA PHE A 161 15.53 -5.91 -17.50
C PHE A 161 16.17 -5.26 -18.73
N MET A 162 17.21 -4.44 -18.56
CA MET A 162 17.90 -3.81 -19.70
C MET A 162 18.55 -4.84 -20.63
N THR A 163 18.83 -6.05 -20.15
CA THR A 163 19.36 -7.15 -21.00
C THR A 163 18.28 -7.89 -21.80
N LYS A 164 17.01 -7.79 -21.40
CA LYS A 164 15.86 -8.53 -21.94
C LYS A 164 14.78 -7.60 -22.53
N LEU A 165 15.19 -6.49 -23.13
CA LEU A 165 14.24 -5.52 -23.68
C LEU A 165 13.55 -6.04 -24.93
N LEU A 166 12.24 -5.82 -25.00
CA LEU A 166 11.45 -6.05 -26.21
C LEU A 166 11.43 -4.79 -27.08
N PRO A 167 11.40 -4.94 -28.42
CA PRO A 167 11.32 -3.81 -29.35
C PRO A 167 9.99 -3.05 -29.25
N GLY A 168 8.95 -3.67 -28.69
CA GLY A 168 7.62 -3.12 -28.53
C GLY A 168 6.72 -4.03 -27.69
N PRO A 169 5.46 -3.63 -27.45
CA PRO A 169 4.52 -4.45 -26.71
C PRO A 169 4.17 -5.72 -27.51
N PRO A 170 4.23 -6.90 -26.88
CA PRO A 170 3.60 -8.11 -27.41
C PRO A 170 2.10 -7.91 -27.70
N PRO A 171 1.51 -8.67 -28.65
CA PRO A 171 0.09 -8.54 -28.99
C PRO A 171 -0.86 -8.79 -27.82
N TYR A 172 -0.47 -9.67 -26.89
CA TYR A 172 -1.23 -10.02 -25.68
C TYR A 172 -1.04 -9.01 -24.54
N TYR A 173 -0.44 -7.84 -24.78
CA TYR A 173 -0.38 -6.75 -23.80
C TYR A 173 -1.43 -5.69 -24.12
N ASN A 174 -2.42 -5.58 -23.23
CA ASN A 174 -3.46 -4.58 -23.33
C ASN A 174 -3.05 -3.34 -22.52
N VAL A 175 -2.50 -2.35 -23.24
CA VAL A 175 -2.03 -1.10 -22.65
C VAL A 175 -2.57 0.08 -23.46
N SER A 176 -3.17 1.04 -22.75
CA SER A 176 -3.67 2.26 -23.37
C SER A 176 -2.56 3.01 -24.13
N PRO A 177 -2.82 3.56 -25.33
CA PRO A 177 -1.84 4.33 -26.09
C PRO A 177 -1.22 5.51 -25.33
N SER A 178 -1.96 6.12 -24.41
CA SER A 178 -1.48 7.23 -23.57
C SER A 178 -0.52 6.80 -22.45
N LEU A 179 -0.35 5.50 -22.25
CA LEU A 179 0.40 4.91 -21.14
C LEU A 179 1.62 4.09 -21.60
N ARG A 180 2.08 4.26 -22.85
CA ARG A 180 3.17 3.44 -23.38
C ARG A 180 4.50 3.69 -22.64
N PRO A 181 5.12 2.67 -22.03
CA PRO A 181 6.46 2.75 -21.47
C PRO A 181 7.52 2.95 -22.55
N THR A 182 8.68 3.48 -22.12
CA THR A 182 9.86 3.60 -22.97
C THR A 182 10.51 2.24 -23.20
N PHE A 183 10.47 1.38 -22.20
CA PHE A 183 11.08 0.06 -22.21
C PHE A 183 10.00 -1.00 -22.00
N TRP A 184 9.93 -1.99 -22.88
CA TRP A 184 9.00 -3.12 -22.81
C TRP A 184 9.72 -4.37 -22.34
N PHE A 185 9.07 -5.16 -21.48
CA PHE A 185 9.63 -6.38 -20.92
C PHE A 185 8.78 -7.58 -21.27
N GLU A 186 9.42 -8.73 -21.35
CA GLU A 186 8.72 -10.01 -21.31
C GLU A 186 8.10 -10.22 -19.92
N ALA A 187 6.90 -10.79 -19.89
CA ALA A 187 6.23 -11.20 -18.68
C ALA A 187 6.94 -12.46 -18.16
N ASP A 188 7.94 -12.26 -17.30
CA ASP A 188 8.83 -13.30 -16.79
C ASP A 188 8.70 -13.50 -15.27
N GLN A 189 8.36 -12.44 -14.53
CA GLN A 189 8.31 -12.47 -13.07
C GLN A 189 7.02 -11.87 -12.50
N VAL A 190 6.67 -12.27 -11.29
CA VAL A 190 5.52 -11.76 -10.53
C VAL A 190 6.03 -11.02 -9.30
N TRP A 191 5.46 -9.86 -9.02
CA TRP A 191 5.81 -9.02 -7.87
C TRP A 191 4.62 -8.90 -6.93
N GLU A 192 4.85 -9.17 -5.66
CA GLU A 192 3.88 -8.88 -4.62
C GLU A 192 3.88 -7.39 -4.34
N MET A 193 2.69 -6.81 -4.39
CA MET A 193 2.44 -5.38 -4.32
C MET A 193 1.36 -5.10 -3.29
N MET A 194 1.47 -3.94 -2.65
CA MET A 194 0.44 -3.43 -1.76
C MET A 194 -0.02 -2.05 -2.24
N GLY A 195 -1.26 -1.69 -1.94
CA GLY A 195 -1.76 -0.34 -2.08
C GLY A 195 -2.86 -0.05 -1.08
N ALA A 196 -3.34 1.18 -1.07
CA ALA A 196 -4.37 1.60 -0.13
C ALA A 196 -5.77 1.16 -0.55
N GLU A 197 -6.09 1.30 -1.84
CA GLU A 197 -7.43 1.00 -2.37
C GLU A 197 -7.42 0.88 -3.90
N LEU A 198 -8.45 0.23 -4.44
CA LEU A 198 -8.74 0.19 -5.87
C LEU A 198 -9.55 1.43 -6.26
N THR A 199 -9.21 2.01 -7.40
CA THR A 199 -9.84 3.23 -7.94
C THR A 199 -10.15 3.07 -9.42
N VAL A 200 -11.19 3.75 -9.89
CA VAL A 200 -11.50 3.81 -11.32
C VAL A 200 -10.44 4.65 -12.02
N SER A 201 -9.81 4.09 -13.04
CA SER A 201 -8.72 4.72 -13.77
C SER A 201 -9.18 5.25 -15.13
N PRO A 202 -8.80 6.47 -15.52
CA PRO A 202 -9.04 6.96 -16.88
C PRO A 202 -8.07 6.39 -17.93
N VAL A 203 -6.98 5.74 -17.51
CA VAL A 203 -5.89 5.34 -18.43
C VAL A 203 -5.53 3.86 -18.36
N HIS A 204 -5.77 3.19 -17.23
CA HIS A 204 -5.54 1.76 -17.09
C HIS A 204 -6.77 0.97 -17.57
N VAL A 205 -6.53 -0.25 -18.06
CA VAL A 205 -7.53 -1.08 -18.75
C VAL A 205 -7.84 -2.38 -18.02
N ALA A 206 -7.17 -2.64 -16.89
CA ALA A 206 -7.47 -3.78 -16.03
C ALA A 206 -8.95 -3.79 -15.63
N ALA A 207 -9.64 -4.91 -15.84
CA ALA A 207 -11.07 -5.06 -15.55
C ALA A 207 -11.98 -4.00 -16.24
N TYR A 208 -11.56 -3.47 -17.39
CA TYR A 208 -12.35 -2.57 -18.21
C TYR A 208 -13.64 -3.27 -18.66
N GLY A 209 -14.78 -2.57 -18.58
CA GLY A 209 -16.09 -3.10 -18.99
C GLY A 209 -16.69 -4.11 -18.00
N THR A 210 -15.89 -4.72 -17.12
CA THR A 210 -16.37 -5.70 -16.14
C THR A 210 -16.57 -5.11 -14.75
N ALA A 211 -15.67 -4.23 -14.29
CA ALA A 211 -15.80 -3.51 -13.02
C ALA A 211 -16.42 -2.13 -13.17
N HIS A 212 -16.18 -1.46 -14.30
CA HIS A 212 -16.78 -0.19 -14.66
C HIS A 212 -17.00 -0.15 -16.19
N PRO A 213 -18.15 0.34 -16.70
CA PRO A 213 -18.53 0.19 -18.10
C PRO A 213 -17.55 0.84 -19.09
N GLU A 214 -16.98 1.99 -18.74
CA GLU A 214 -16.15 2.79 -19.65
C GLU A 214 -14.68 2.95 -19.22
N ARG A 215 -14.27 2.32 -18.11
CA ARG A 215 -12.97 2.56 -17.49
C ARG A 215 -12.43 1.29 -16.83
N GLY A 216 -11.10 1.16 -16.79
CA GLY A 216 -10.44 0.12 -16.01
C GLY A 216 -10.22 0.54 -14.56
N LEU A 217 -9.54 -0.32 -13.80
CA LEU A 217 -9.16 -0.09 -12.42
C LEU A 217 -7.66 0.25 -12.30
N SER A 218 -7.28 0.87 -11.18
CA SER A 218 -5.90 1.08 -10.79
C SER A 218 -5.74 1.07 -9.27
N LEU A 219 -4.51 0.82 -8.81
CA LEU A 219 -4.14 0.78 -7.41
C LEU A 219 -3.67 2.16 -6.93
N ARG A 220 -4.27 2.66 -5.84
CA ARG A 220 -3.82 3.89 -5.17
C ARG A 220 -2.64 3.59 -4.24
N PHE A 221 -1.59 4.41 -4.34
CA PHE A 221 -0.35 4.28 -3.58
C PHE A 221 0.34 2.90 -3.68
N PRO A 222 0.61 2.41 -4.90
CA PRO A 222 1.24 1.11 -5.11
C PRO A 222 2.65 1.08 -4.54
N ARG A 223 2.98 0.03 -3.80
CA ARG A 223 4.29 -0.23 -3.20
C ARG A 223 4.72 -1.66 -3.50
N PHE A 224 5.93 -1.80 -4.02
CA PHE A 224 6.58 -3.10 -4.14
C PHE A 224 6.89 -3.67 -2.76
N LEU A 225 6.64 -4.96 -2.57
CA LEU A 225 7.03 -5.69 -1.36
C LEU A 225 8.18 -6.64 -1.66
N ARG A 226 7.96 -7.59 -2.59
CA ARG A 226 8.93 -8.63 -2.94
C ARG A 226 8.64 -9.25 -4.30
N VAL A 227 9.63 -9.96 -4.84
CA VAL A 227 9.44 -10.84 -6.00
C VAL A 227 8.82 -12.17 -5.53
N ARG A 228 7.95 -12.75 -6.36
CA ARG A 228 7.26 -14.03 -6.16
C ARG A 228 7.81 -15.07 -7.15
N PRO A 229 8.97 -15.70 -6.85
CA PRO A 229 9.55 -16.72 -7.72
C PRO A 229 8.72 -18.01 -7.75
N ASP A 230 7.80 -18.16 -6.80
CA ASP A 230 6.87 -19.28 -6.67
C ASP A 230 5.69 -19.20 -7.64
N LYS A 231 5.49 -18.07 -8.34
CA LYS A 231 4.35 -17.85 -9.22
C LYS A 231 4.77 -17.53 -10.65
N PRO A 232 4.26 -18.25 -11.67
CA PRO A 232 4.39 -17.81 -13.04
C PRO A 232 3.48 -16.60 -13.32
N PRO A 233 3.78 -15.78 -14.35
CA PRO A 233 2.96 -14.63 -14.74
C PRO A 233 1.48 -14.92 -15.01
N THR A 234 1.14 -16.13 -15.47
CA THR A 234 -0.25 -16.58 -15.70
C THR A 234 -1.02 -16.87 -14.41
N GLU A 235 -0.33 -16.96 -13.27
CA GLU A 235 -0.93 -17.07 -11.92
C GLU A 235 -0.89 -15.75 -11.15
N ALA A 236 -0.58 -14.64 -11.84
CA ALA A 236 -0.74 -13.31 -11.27
C ALA A 236 -2.22 -13.02 -10.94
N THR A 237 -2.44 -11.97 -10.15
CA THR A 237 -3.78 -11.52 -9.81
C THR A 237 -4.59 -11.26 -11.07
N THR A 238 -5.83 -11.75 -11.11
CA THR A 238 -6.66 -11.67 -12.30
C THR A 238 -7.58 -10.46 -12.34
N SER A 239 -8.03 -10.09 -13.53
CA SER A 239 -9.05 -9.04 -13.70
C SER A 239 -10.37 -9.36 -12.99
N GLN A 240 -10.79 -10.64 -12.91
CA GLN A 240 -11.96 -11.02 -12.12
C GLN A 240 -11.72 -10.83 -10.62
N GLN A 241 -10.54 -11.17 -10.11
CA GLN A 241 -10.17 -10.94 -8.70
C GLN A 241 -10.21 -9.45 -8.36
N LEU A 242 -9.64 -8.59 -9.22
CA LEU A 242 -9.70 -7.14 -9.05
C LEU A 242 -11.15 -6.62 -9.00
N ARG A 243 -12.01 -7.08 -9.91
CA ARG A 243 -13.44 -6.71 -9.91
C ARG A 243 -14.12 -7.11 -8.59
N HIS A 244 -13.83 -8.31 -8.07
CA HIS A 244 -14.38 -8.77 -6.80
C HIS A 244 -13.92 -7.90 -5.63
N MET A 245 -12.62 -7.61 -5.55
CA MET A 245 -12.04 -6.73 -4.52
C MET A 245 -12.65 -5.32 -4.59
N TYR A 246 -12.77 -4.75 -5.79
CA TYR A 246 -13.36 -3.42 -5.99
C TYR A 246 -14.84 -3.37 -5.56
N SER A 247 -15.61 -4.41 -5.88
CA SER A 247 -17.02 -4.51 -5.46
C SER A 247 -17.16 -4.60 -3.94
N LYS A 248 -16.27 -5.34 -3.27
CA LYS A 248 -16.24 -5.46 -1.81
C LYS A 248 -15.90 -4.12 -1.16
N GLN A 249 -14.94 -3.38 -1.71
CA GLN A 249 -14.59 -2.03 -1.27
C GLN A 249 -15.78 -1.06 -1.42
N ALA A 250 -16.44 -1.05 -2.58
CA ALA A 250 -17.58 -0.17 -2.84
C ALA A 250 -18.75 -0.43 -1.87
N ARG A 251 -19.04 -1.69 -1.54
CA ARG A 251 -20.06 -2.06 -0.55
C ARG A 251 -19.75 -1.56 0.85
N ARG A 252 -18.47 -1.63 1.27
CA ARG A 252 -18.04 -1.07 2.56
C ARG A 252 -18.32 0.42 2.62
N ILE A 253 -17.89 1.17 1.60
CA ILE A 253 -18.10 2.63 1.54
C ILE A 253 -19.60 2.99 1.45
N GLY A 254 -20.38 2.24 0.67
CA GLY A 254 -21.81 2.48 0.48
C GLY A 254 -22.66 2.25 1.73
N ASN A 255 -22.30 1.25 2.56
CA ASN A 255 -23.01 0.98 3.82
C ASN A 255 -22.83 2.10 4.86
N VAL A 256 -21.71 2.83 4.82
CA VAL A 256 -21.47 3.97 5.72
C VAL A 256 -22.41 5.13 5.40
N GLY A 257 -22.59 5.45 4.11
CA GLY A 257 -23.45 6.55 3.68
C GLY A 257 -24.96 6.33 3.96
N ALA A 258 -25.38 5.08 4.20
CA ALA A 258 -26.75 4.77 4.59
C ALA A 258 -27.01 4.89 6.10
N ALA A 259 -26.00 4.63 6.93
CA ALA A 259 -26.11 4.72 8.40
C ALA A 259 -26.17 6.17 8.91
N ASP A 260 -25.54 7.11 8.21
CA ASP A 260 -25.57 8.54 8.57
C ASP A 260 -26.90 9.25 8.21
N GLY A 261 -27.84 8.55 7.55
CA GLY A 261 -29.10 9.11 7.05
C GLY A 261 -30.32 8.94 7.97
N GLU A 262 -30.22 8.20 9.07
CA GLU A 262 -31.39 7.86 9.92
C GLU A 262 -31.50 8.66 11.23
N ASP A 263 -30.54 9.52 11.59
CA ASP A 263 -30.54 10.28 12.85
C ASP A 263 -30.98 11.76 12.73
N SER A 264 -31.71 12.11 11.67
CA SER A 264 -32.34 13.43 11.54
C SER A 264 -33.77 13.33 10.99
N ALA A 265 -34.67 12.85 11.85
CA ALA A 265 -36.12 13.04 11.72
C ALA A 265 -36.74 13.24 13.11
#